data_AF-A0A9D4D0A3-F1
#
_entry.id   AF-A0A9D4D0A3-F1
#
_cell.length_a   1.000
_cell.length_b   1.000
_cell.length_c   1.000
_cell.angle_alpha   90.00
_cell.angle_beta   90.00
_cell.angle_gamma   90.00
#
_symmetry.space_group_name_H-M   'P 1'
#
loop_
_entity.id
_entity.type
_entity.pdbx_description
1 polymer ?
#
loop_
_entity_poly.entity_id
_entity_poly.type
_entity_poly.pdbx_seq_one_letter_code
_entity_poly.pdbx_strand_id
1 'polypeptide(L)'
;MMEDFELKKRLFKGTNTCQIKVDPILLELCKKGTGIDEVSIMKKSSLSKKFEWKFGKLILSTEIMKCFFEVAIDKILEAINCILAKVERIDSIILLGGFSESPYLCSRLEKGFPGKISKVENPVLAVLKGAVLIGRDPYAIASRVCEYTYGIAGTMKYKPHHPEKNRFYLNGVKMCDHCFYKHIEIGTEVSVHDEENAVEHEYFPTTGDQTQAILEVYASTDKDPEYIDDSCHLVGFIKVDIDPKGDFWAKILVKMFFGGTEIKVVITDVKNGKVQRGSVDFWG
;
A
#
# COMPACT_ATOMS: atom_id res chain seq x y z
N MET A 1 -23.67 3.90 20.51
CA MET A 1 -24.42 4.22 19.26
C MET A 1 -23.67 3.74 18.01
N MET A 2 -22.39 4.09 17.84
CA MET A 2 -21.64 3.79 16.60
C MET A 2 -21.39 2.28 16.38
N GLU A 3 -21.06 1.52 17.44
CA GLU A 3 -20.89 0.06 17.34
C GLU A 3 -22.17 -0.67 16.92
N ASP A 4 -23.32 -0.26 17.46
CA ASP A 4 -24.61 -0.83 17.08
C ASP A 4 -24.92 -0.51 15.61
N PHE A 5 -24.68 0.72 15.18
CA PHE A 5 -24.81 1.09 13.76
C PHE A 5 -23.92 0.24 12.86
N GLU A 6 -22.66 0.04 13.23
CA GLU A 6 -21.71 -0.80 12.51
C GLU A 6 -22.21 -2.25 12.39
N LEU A 7 -22.76 -2.81 13.47
CA LEU A 7 -23.38 -4.14 13.43
C LEU A 7 -24.62 -4.18 12.51
N LYS A 8 -25.44 -3.13 12.52
CA LYS A 8 -26.61 -3.06 11.62
C LYS A 8 -26.20 -2.89 10.16
N LYS A 9 -25.12 -2.17 9.86
CA LYS A 9 -24.52 -2.09 8.51
C LYS A 9 -24.14 -3.48 8.01
N ARG A 10 -23.43 -4.27 8.82
CA ARG A 10 -23.02 -5.65 8.51
C ARG A 10 -24.20 -6.58 8.24
N LEU A 11 -25.35 -6.36 8.90
CA LEU A 11 -26.53 -7.22 8.79
C LEU A 11 -27.60 -6.71 7.81
N PHE A 12 -27.41 -5.55 7.19
CA PHE A 12 -28.42 -4.91 6.36
C PHE A 12 -28.67 -5.67 5.05
N LYS A 13 -29.93 -6.05 4.80
CA LYS A 13 -30.37 -6.85 3.64
C LYS A 13 -30.99 -6.02 2.52
N GLY A 14 -31.16 -4.70 2.71
CA GLY A 14 -31.83 -3.84 1.73
C GLY A 14 -33.37 -3.85 1.81
N THR A 15 -33.94 -4.68 2.69
CA THR A 15 -35.40 -4.77 2.90
C THR A 15 -35.79 -4.56 4.35
N ASN A 16 -34.92 -4.88 5.31
CA ASN A 16 -35.19 -4.77 6.73
C ASN A 16 -35.03 -3.34 7.24
N THR A 17 -35.86 -2.97 8.22
CA THR A 17 -35.63 -1.78 9.04
C THR A 17 -34.46 -2.01 10.00
N CYS A 18 -33.91 -0.92 10.50
CA CYS A 18 -32.78 -0.93 11.42
C CYS A 18 -33.16 -0.26 12.72
N GLN A 19 -32.79 -0.84 13.86
CA GLN A 19 -33.01 -0.22 15.17
C GLN A 19 -31.66 0.11 15.76
N ILE A 20 -31.45 1.36 16.13
CA ILE A 20 -30.21 1.84 16.73
C ILE A 20 -30.50 2.26 18.16
N LYS A 21 -29.73 1.71 19.11
CA LYS A 21 -29.75 2.18 20.48
C LYS A 21 -29.08 3.54 20.57
N VAL A 22 -29.85 4.52 21.04
CA VAL A 22 -29.33 5.86 21.32
C VAL A 22 -28.89 5.92 22.77
N ASP A 23 -27.75 6.57 22.99
CA ASP A 23 -27.19 6.72 24.33
C ASP A 23 -28.08 7.66 25.17
N PRO A 24 -28.50 7.27 26.39
CA PRO A 24 -29.27 8.14 27.27
C PRO A 24 -28.63 9.51 27.50
N ILE A 25 -27.29 9.59 27.55
CA ILE A 25 -26.57 10.85 27.73
C ILE A 25 -26.82 11.79 26.54
N LEU A 26 -26.83 11.25 25.32
CA LEU A 26 -27.12 12.06 24.13
C LEU A 26 -28.54 12.62 24.17
N LEU A 27 -29.51 11.83 24.64
CA LEU A 27 -30.89 12.29 24.81
C LEU A 27 -30.99 13.43 25.83
N GLU A 28 -30.29 13.32 26.95
CA GLU A 28 -30.24 14.36 27.96
C GLU A 28 -29.62 15.66 27.41
N LEU A 29 -28.51 15.54 26.67
CA LEU A 29 -27.86 16.68 26.01
C LEU A 29 -28.76 17.32 24.95
N CYS A 30 -29.43 16.52 24.11
CA CYS A 30 -30.39 17.02 23.13
C CYS A 30 -31.55 17.77 23.81
N LYS A 31 -32.09 17.24 24.91
CA LYS A 31 -33.17 17.89 25.67
C LYS A 31 -32.71 19.19 26.31
N LYS A 32 -31.51 19.23 26.89
CA LYS A 32 -30.92 20.45 27.48
C LYS A 32 -30.65 21.52 26.41
N GLY A 33 -30.16 21.14 25.23
CA GLY A 33 -29.82 22.08 24.16
C GLY A 33 -31.01 22.59 23.36
N THR A 34 -32.03 21.75 23.13
CA THR A 34 -33.19 22.11 22.28
C THR A 34 -34.43 22.51 23.09
N GLY A 35 -34.49 22.15 24.37
CA GLY A 35 -35.68 22.30 25.21
C GLY A 35 -36.85 21.38 24.83
N ILE A 36 -36.64 20.45 23.88
CA ILE A 36 -37.67 19.60 23.30
C ILE A 36 -37.28 18.14 23.52
N ASP A 37 -38.25 17.27 23.79
CA ASP A 37 -38.02 15.82 23.92
C ASP A 37 -37.76 15.15 22.56
N GLU A 38 -37.12 13.99 22.59
CA GLU A 38 -36.72 13.23 21.41
C GLU A 38 -37.88 12.89 20.47
N VAL A 39 -39.08 12.59 20.98
CA VAL A 39 -40.24 12.27 20.15
C VAL A 39 -40.70 13.52 19.40
N SER A 40 -40.71 14.66 20.08
CA SER A 40 -41.07 15.94 19.50
C SER A 40 -40.04 16.43 18.48
N ILE A 41 -38.74 16.20 18.68
CA ILE A 41 -37.68 16.46 17.70
C ILE A 41 -37.93 15.65 16.42
N MET A 42 -38.19 14.35 16.57
CA MET A 42 -38.43 13.47 15.42
C MET A 42 -39.69 13.84 14.64
N LYS A 43 -40.76 14.29 15.32
CA LYS A 43 -41.98 14.76 14.66
C LYS A 43 -41.81 16.06 13.88
N LYS A 44 -40.97 16.99 14.37
CA LYS A 44 -40.68 18.26 13.69
C LYS A 44 -39.75 18.09 12.49
N SER A 45 -39.01 16.99 12.42
CA SER A 45 -38.13 16.69 11.29
C SER A 45 -38.91 16.51 10.00
N SER A 46 -38.37 17.02 8.89
CA SER A 46 -38.84 16.75 7.53
C SER A 46 -38.79 15.25 7.18
N LEU A 47 -38.05 14.47 7.97
CA LEU A 47 -37.92 13.02 7.83
C LEU A 47 -38.83 12.24 8.78
N SER A 48 -39.77 12.86 9.49
CA SER A 48 -40.64 12.21 10.49
C SER A 48 -41.34 10.93 10.03
N LYS A 49 -41.58 10.75 8.72
CA LYS A 49 -42.16 9.51 8.14
C LYS A 49 -41.16 8.36 7.95
N LYS A 50 -39.86 8.66 8.01
CA LYS A 50 -38.76 7.74 7.70
C LYS A 50 -38.03 7.22 8.94
N PHE A 51 -38.39 7.72 10.11
CA PHE A 51 -37.82 7.36 11.40
C PHE A 51 -38.93 7.17 12.42
N GLU A 52 -38.77 6.22 13.33
CA GLU A 52 -39.69 6.00 14.44
C GLU A 52 -38.89 5.91 15.74
N TRP A 53 -39.45 6.45 16.83
CA TRP A 53 -38.87 6.34 18.16
C TRP A 53 -39.68 5.37 19.01
N LYS A 54 -39.05 4.29 19.49
CA LYS A 54 -39.69 3.29 20.35
C LYS A 54 -38.72 2.77 21.41
N PHE A 55 -39.12 2.83 22.68
CA PHE A 55 -38.39 2.24 23.82
C PHE A 55 -36.89 2.60 23.86
N GLY A 56 -36.54 3.88 23.65
CA GLY A 56 -35.14 4.33 23.66
C GLY A 56 -34.33 3.94 22.43
N LYS A 57 -34.99 3.47 21.36
CA LYS A 57 -34.37 3.09 20.09
C LYS A 57 -34.90 3.95 18.96
N LEU A 58 -33.98 4.33 18.09
CA LEU A 58 -34.27 4.96 16.82
C LEU A 58 -34.44 3.88 15.75
N ILE A 59 -35.64 3.76 15.21
CA ILE A 59 -35.98 2.84 14.13
C ILE A 59 -35.85 3.60 12.80
N LEU A 60 -34.92 3.16 11.98
CA LEU A 60 -34.67 3.69 10.64
C LEU A 60 -35.43 2.87 9.60
N SER A 61 -36.14 3.57 8.73
CA SER A 61 -36.71 2.96 7.53
C SER A 61 -35.61 2.40 6.61
N THR A 62 -36.00 1.42 5.81
CA THR A 62 -35.13 0.81 4.80
C THR A 62 -34.58 1.84 3.81
N GLU A 63 -35.36 2.85 3.44
CA GLU A 63 -34.95 3.92 2.53
C GLU A 63 -33.77 4.73 3.09
N ILE A 64 -33.84 5.13 4.36
CA ILE A 64 -32.76 5.89 5.01
C ILE A 64 -31.50 5.02 5.13
N MET A 65 -31.66 3.76 5.52
CA MET A 65 -30.54 2.83 5.60
C MET A 65 -29.86 2.64 4.25
N LYS A 66 -30.62 2.57 3.15
CA LYS A 66 -30.05 2.57 1.80
C LYS A 66 -29.28 3.85 1.54
N CYS A 67 -29.89 5.02 1.76
CA CYS A 67 -29.22 6.31 1.52
C CYS A 67 -27.86 6.44 2.24
N PHE A 68 -27.73 5.91 3.46
CA PHE A 68 -26.44 5.92 4.18
C PHE A 68 -25.34 5.10 3.50
N PHE A 69 -25.70 4.02 2.81
CA PHE A 69 -24.74 3.09 2.25
C PHE A 69 -24.57 3.22 0.74
N GLU A 70 -25.59 3.70 0.01
CA GLU A 70 -25.57 3.87 -1.44
C GLU A 70 -24.34 4.64 -1.90
N VAL A 71 -24.06 5.81 -1.30
CA VAL A 71 -22.90 6.63 -1.66
C VAL A 71 -21.59 5.87 -1.51
N ALA A 72 -21.44 5.07 -0.45
CA ALA A 72 -20.24 4.27 -0.23
C ALA A 72 -20.16 3.10 -1.21
N ILE A 73 -21.28 2.43 -1.48
CA ILE A 73 -21.36 1.29 -2.42
C ILE A 73 -21.06 1.75 -3.84
N ASP A 74 -21.60 2.88 -4.27
CA ASP A 74 -21.37 3.43 -5.61
C ASP A 74 -19.90 3.77 -5.82
N LYS A 75 -19.25 4.37 -4.82
CA LYS A 75 -17.80 4.61 -4.85
C LYS A 75 -16.98 3.32 -4.90
N ILE A 76 -17.41 2.26 -4.22
CA ILE A 76 -16.75 0.94 -4.32
C ILE A 76 -16.90 0.38 -5.73
N LEU A 77 -18.09 0.46 -6.34
CA LEU A 77 -18.32 0.01 -7.71
C LEU A 77 -17.45 0.79 -8.71
N GLU A 78 -17.37 2.11 -8.56
CA GLU A 78 -16.50 2.97 -9.37
C GLU A 78 -15.02 2.58 -9.22
N ALA A 79 -14.55 2.43 -7.99
CA ALA A 79 -13.17 2.03 -7.71
C ALA A 79 -12.82 0.67 -8.34
N ILE A 80 -13.72 -0.31 -8.26
CA ILE A 80 -13.54 -1.61 -8.91
C ILE A 80 -13.45 -1.43 -10.43
N ASN A 81 -14.35 -0.66 -11.05
CA ASN A 81 -14.31 -0.40 -12.50
C ASN A 81 -13.00 0.28 -12.94
N CYS A 82 -12.49 1.24 -12.16
CA CYS A 82 -11.21 1.90 -12.42
C CYS A 82 -10.02 0.92 -12.39
N ILE A 83 -10.06 -0.09 -11.51
CA ILE A 83 -9.06 -1.16 -11.47
C ILE A 83 -9.22 -2.08 -12.68
N LEU A 84 -10.47 -2.49 -12.99
CA LEU A 84 -10.77 -3.37 -14.13
C LEU A 84 -10.39 -2.75 -15.47
N ALA A 85 -10.41 -1.43 -15.61
CA ALA A 85 -9.95 -0.74 -16.81
C ALA A 85 -8.42 -0.86 -17.04
N LYS A 86 -7.66 -1.24 -16.01
CA LYS A 86 -6.19 -1.35 -16.04
C LYS A 86 -5.68 -2.80 -16.12
N VAL A 87 -6.57 -3.78 -16.07
CA VAL A 87 -6.21 -5.21 -16.09
C VAL A 87 -6.96 -5.91 -17.22
N GLU A 88 -6.28 -6.81 -17.94
CA GLU A 88 -6.89 -7.47 -19.09
C GLU A 88 -8.01 -8.42 -18.69
N ARG A 89 -7.83 -9.15 -17.59
CA ARG A 89 -8.80 -10.15 -17.11
C ARG A 89 -8.66 -10.40 -15.62
N ILE A 90 -9.80 -10.60 -14.96
CA ILE A 90 -9.86 -11.17 -13.62
C ILE A 90 -10.78 -12.40 -13.61
N ASP A 91 -10.47 -13.37 -12.75
CA ASP A 91 -11.33 -14.52 -12.54
C ASP A 91 -12.34 -14.29 -11.41
N SER A 92 -11.95 -13.63 -10.33
CA SER A 92 -12.82 -13.34 -9.19
C SER A 92 -12.47 -12.04 -8.45
N ILE A 93 -13.45 -11.51 -7.70
CA ILE A 93 -13.34 -10.39 -6.76
C ILE A 93 -13.67 -10.93 -5.37
N ILE A 94 -12.68 -10.95 -4.48
CA ILE A 94 -12.83 -11.52 -3.14
C ILE A 94 -13.22 -10.44 -2.14
N LEU A 95 -14.35 -10.63 -1.44
CA LEU A 95 -14.87 -9.63 -0.51
C LEU A 95 -14.38 -9.87 0.92
N LEU A 96 -13.57 -8.94 1.46
CA LEU A 96 -13.01 -9.00 2.82
C LEU A 96 -13.55 -7.88 3.72
N GLY A 97 -13.34 -7.99 5.02
CA GLY A 97 -13.77 -7.00 6.01
C GLY A 97 -15.23 -7.07 6.43
N GLY A 98 -15.62 -6.27 7.44
CA GLY A 98 -16.95 -6.36 8.05
C GLY A 98 -18.09 -6.00 7.10
N PHE A 99 -17.91 -4.99 6.25
CA PHE A 99 -19.01 -4.55 5.36
C PHE A 99 -19.39 -5.62 4.33
N SER A 100 -18.44 -6.50 3.97
CA SER A 100 -18.65 -7.67 3.09
C SER A 100 -19.60 -8.72 3.67
N GLU A 101 -19.99 -8.62 4.94
CA GLU A 101 -21.07 -9.43 5.50
C GLU A 101 -22.45 -8.94 5.08
N SER A 102 -22.59 -7.65 4.71
CA SER A 102 -23.85 -7.04 4.33
C SER A 102 -24.42 -7.71 3.09
N PRO A 103 -25.59 -8.38 3.18
CA PRO A 103 -26.24 -8.94 2.01
C PRO A 103 -26.61 -7.86 0.99
N TYR A 104 -26.87 -6.64 1.45
CA TYR A 104 -27.14 -5.51 0.57
C TYR A 104 -25.93 -5.15 -0.29
N LEU A 105 -24.76 -4.89 0.33
CA LEU A 105 -23.52 -4.63 -0.41
C LEU A 105 -23.23 -5.75 -1.40
N CYS A 106 -23.30 -7.00 -0.96
CA CYS A 106 -22.98 -8.14 -1.80
C CYS A 106 -23.92 -8.26 -3.00
N SER A 107 -25.22 -8.01 -2.80
CA SER A 107 -26.19 -7.99 -3.91
C SER A 107 -25.93 -6.86 -4.92
N ARG A 108 -25.42 -5.72 -4.45
CA ARG A 108 -25.06 -4.58 -5.32
C ARG A 108 -23.81 -4.90 -6.14
N LEU A 109 -22.79 -5.48 -5.49
CA LEU A 109 -21.56 -5.93 -6.15
C LEU A 109 -21.83 -7.05 -7.16
N GLU A 110 -22.67 -8.03 -6.82
CA GLU A 110 -23.03 -9.12 -7.73
C GLU A 110 -23.79 -8.61 -8.97
N LYS A 111 -24.63 -7.58 -8.80
CA LYS A 111 -25.29 -6.93 -9.94
C LYS A 111 -24.32 -6.15 -10.82
N GLY A 112 -23.31 -5.51 -10.22
CA GLY A 112 -22.28 -4.78 -10.94
C GLY A 112 -21.28 -5.69 -11.66
N PHE A 113 -20.97 -6.85 -11.06
CA PHE A 113 -19.97 -7.80 -11.55
C PHE A 113 -20.50 -9.25 -11.47
N PRO A 114 -21.48 -9.62 -12.32
CA PRO A 114 -22.13 -10.93 -12.25
C PRO A 114 -21.16 -12.09 -12.38
N GLY A 115 -21.24 -13.07 -11.47
CA GLY A 115 -20.42 -14.28 -11.47
C GLY A 115 -18.95 -14.07 -11.12
N LYS A 116 -18.55 -12.85 -10.71
CA LYS A 116 -17.17 -12.54 -10.32
C LYS A 116 -17.00 -12.44 -8.81
N ILE A 117 -18.06 -12.21 -8.03
CA ILE A 117 -17.93 -12.02 -6.59
C ILE A 117 -17.73 -13.35 -5.87
N SER A 118 -16.67 -13.42 -5.06
CA SER A 118 -16.36 -14.56 -4.19
C SER A 118 -16.45 -14.14 -2.73
N LYS A 119 -17.34 -14.78 -1.99
CA LYS A 119 -17.47 -14.60 -0.53
C LYS A 119 -16.58 -15.58 0.21
N VAL A 120 -15.81 -15.06 1.16
CA VAL A 120 -15.05 -15.87 2.10
C VAL A 120 -15.81 -16.09 3.40
N GLU A 121 -15.51 -17.20 4.07
CA GLU A 121 -16.00 -17.45 5.41
C GLU A 121 -15.32 -16.50 6.41
N ASN A 122 -16.12 -15.79 7.21
CA ASN A 122 -15.65 -14.79 8.19
C ASN A 122 -14.73 -13.71 7.56
N PRO A 123 -15.27 -12.83 6.70
CA PRO A 123 -14.47 -11.84 5.97
C PRO A 123 -13.73 -10.87 6.87
N VAL A 124 -14.19 -10.65 8.12
CA VAL A 124 -13.49 -9.86 9.15
C VAL A 124 -12.16 -10.47 9.56
N LEU A 125 -12.06 -11.81 9.60
CA LEU A 125 -10.86 -12.51 10.07
C LEU A 125 -9.96 -12.97 8.92
N ALA A 126 -10.39 -12.82 7.67
CA ALA A 126 -9.68 -13.34 6.51
C ALA A 126 -8.24 -12.82 6.40
N VAL A 127 -8.02 -11.52 6.63
CA VAL A 127 -6.68 -10.91 6.61
C VAL A 127 -5.79 -11.48 7.72
N LEU A 128 -6.31 -11.56 8.96
CA LEU A 128 -5.56 -12.14 10.08
C LEU A 128 -5.22 -13.60 9.83
N LYS A 129 -6.18 -14.40 9.35
CA LYS A 129 -5.95 -15.81 9.00
C LYS A 129 -4.88 -15.94 7.92
N GLY A 130 -4.92 -15.10 6.88
CA GLY A 130 -3.90 -15.05 5.84
C GLY A 130 -2.51 -14.72 6.40
N ALA A 131 -2.41 -13.72 7.28
CA ALA A 131 -1.15 -13.37 7.93
C ALA A 131 -0.58 -14.51 8.78
N VAL A 132 -1.42 -15.23 9.53
CA VAL A 132 -1.00 -16.42 10.31
C VAL A 132 -0.53 -17.54 9.39
N LEU A 133 -1.20 -17.77 8.27
CA LEU A 133 -0.77 -18.76 7.28
C LEU A 133 0.58 -18.41 6.68
N ILE A 134 0.79 -17.15 6.28
CA ILE A 134 2.09 -16.67 5.76
C ILE A 134 3.18 -16.76 6.83
N GLY A 135 2.89 -16.43 8.09
CA GLY A 135 3.86 -16.56 9.18
C GLY A 135 4.23 -18.02 9.49
N ARG A 136 3.29 -18.95 9.31
CA ARG A 136 3.52 -20.39 9.49
C ARG A 136 4.28 -21.00 8.32
N ASP A 137 3.92 -20.61 7.11
CA ASP A 137 4.53 -21.07 5.87
C ASP A 137 4.83 -19.87 4.96
N PRO A 138 6.01 -19.24 5.14
CA PRO A 138 6.45 -18.15 4.27
C PRO A 138 6.60 -18.58 2.81
N TYR A 139 6.63 -19.89 2.52
CA TYR A 139 6.76 -20.46 1.19
C TYR A 139 5.41 -20.58 0.46
N ALA A 140 4.30 -20.18 1.09
CA ALA A 140 2.99 -20.14 0.44
C ALA A 140 2.92 -19.16 -0.75
N ILE A 141 3.85 -18.19 -0.83
CA ILE A 141 3.99 -17.27 -1.96
C ILE A 141 5.18 -17.74 -2.79
N ALA A 142 4.91 -18.22 -4.01
CA ALA A 142 5.96 -18.71 -4.92
C ALA A 142 6.74 -17.56 -5.55
N SER A 143 6.05 -16.53 -6.03
CA SER A 143 6.64 -15.38 -6.73
C SER A 143 5.89 -14.08 -6.46
N ARG A 144 6.54 -12.96 -6.78
CA ARG A 144 6.00 -11.61 -6.74
C ARG A 144 6.40 -10.88 -8.01
N VAL A 145 5.54 -9.99 -8.50
CA VAL A 145 5.88 -9.13 -9.64
C VAL A 145 6.28 -7.76 -9.11
N CYS A 146 7.43 -7.23 -9.53
CA CYS A 146 7.90 -5.92 -9.13
C CYS A 146 6.95 -4.82 -9.63
N GLU A 147 6.42 -4.02 -8.72
CA GLU A 147 5.49 -2.91 -9.05
C GLU A 147 6.20 -1.70 -9.66
N TYR A 148 7.50 -1.54 -9.37
CA TYR A 148 8.35 -0.46 -9.87
C TYR A 148 9.67 -1.03 -10.38
N THR A 149 10.38 -0.22 -11.16
CA THR A 149 11.79 -0.44 -11.43
C THR A 149 12.57 0.05 -10.22
N TYR A 150 13.33 -0.84 -9.57
CA TYR A 150 14.14 -0.46 -8.41
C TYR A 150 15.60 -0.36 -8.79
N GLY A 151 16.29 0.60 -8.16
CA GLY A 151 17.70 0.81 -8.36
C GLY A 151 18.28 1.69 -7.27
N ILE A 152 19.53 2.09 -7.44
CA ILE A 152 20.19 3.02 -6.55
C ILE A 152 20.63 4.28 -7.28
N ALA A 153 20.66 5.41 -6.56
CA ALA A 153 21.29 6.61 -7.07
C ALA A 153 22.81 6.45 -7.07
N GLY A 154 23.47 7.02 -8.06
CA GLY A 154 24.92 7.08 -8.08
C GLY A 154 25.46 8.11 -9.05
N THR A 155 26.79 8.11 -9.16
CA THR A 155 27.54 9.03 -10.02
C THR A 155 28.29 8.25 -11.10
N MET A 156 28.54 8.89 -12.24
CA MET A 156 29.41 8.34 -13.29
C MET A 156 30.18 9.44 -14.01
N LYS A 157 31.16 9.07 -14.83
CA LYS A 157 31.88 10.03 -15.68
C LYS A 157 30.91 10.74 -16.62
N TYR A 158 30.99 12.07 -16.66
CA TYR A 158 30.11 12.87 -17.50
C TYR A 158 30.43 12.66 -18.99
N LYS A 159 29.39 12.45 -19.80
CA LYS A 159 29.47 12.38 -21.26
C LYS A 159 28.58 13.46 -21.89
N PRO A 160 28.83 13.87 -23.15
CA PRO A 160 28.08 14.97 -23.77
C PRO A 160 26.55 14.80 -23.84
N HIS A 161 26.04 13.55 -23.80
CA HIS A 161 24.60 13.27 -23.79
C HIS A 161 23.97 13.36 -22.39
N HIS A 162 24.79 13.45 -21.33
CA HIS A 162 24.26 13.55 -19.97
C HIS A 162 23.68 14.95 -19.70
N PRO A 163 22.60 15.06 -18.91
CA PRO A 163 22.01 16.33 -18.54
C PRO A 163 23.03 17.29 -17.93
N GLU A 164 23.14 18.52 -18.47
CA GLU A 164 24.06 19.52 -17.91
C GLU A 164 23.71 19.89 -16.46
N LYS A 165 22.43 19.85 -16.08
CA LYS A 165 21.96 20.11 -14.71
C LYS A 165 22.54 19.13 -13.68
N ASN A 166 22.89 17.91 -14.09
CA ASN A 166 23.44 16.87 -13.21
C ASN A 166 24.99 16.86 -13.21
N ARG A 167 25.61 17.81 -13.92
CA ARG A 167 27.07 17.87 -14.04
C ARG A 167 27.72 18.48 -12.81
N PHE A 168 28.80 17.85 -12.34
CA PHE A 168 29.71 18.44 -11.36
C PHE A 168 31.16 18.06 -11.64
N TYR A 169 32.10 18.64 -10.88
CA TYR A 169 33.52 18.29 -10.94
C TYR A 169 33.96 17.66 -9.62
N LEU A 170 34.64 16.52 -9.71
CA LEU A 170 35.24 15.82 -8.59
C LEU A 170 36.73 15.62 -8.87
N ASN A 171 37.61 16.22 -8.06
CA ASN A 171 39.06 16.15 -8.26
C ASN A 171 39.51 16.51 -9.69
N GLY A 172 38.88 17.52 -10.29
CA GLY A 172 39.14 17.97 -11.66
C GLY A 172 38.53 17.11 -12.78
N VAL A 173 37.85 16.00 -12.43
CA VAL A 173 37.16 15.13 -13.39
C VAL A 173 35.69 15.52 -13.48
N LYS A 174 35.18 15.64 -14.71
CA LYS A 174 33.77 15.95 -14.99
C LYS A 174 32.91 14.71 -14.72
N MET A 175 31.98 14.82 -13.78
CA MET A 175 31.09 13.75 -13.32
C MET A 175 29.63 14.13 -13.56
N CYS A 176 28.77 13.11 -13.62
CA CYS A 176 27.32 13.22 -13.67
C CYS A 176 26.77 12.58 -12.40
N ASP A 177 25.94 13.34 -11.71
CA ASP A 177 25.22 12.89 -10.52
C ASP A 177 23.79 12.45 -10.87
N HIS A 178 23.05 11.95 -9.88
CA HIS A 178 21.64 11.56 -10.01
C HIS A 178 21.42 10.55 -11.15
N CYS A 179 22.38 9.64 -11.37
CA CYS A 179 22.23 8.55 -12.31
C CYS A 179 21.47 7.40 -11.65
N PHE A 180 20.55 6.77 -12.38
CA PHE A 180 19.79 5.64 -11.88
C PHE A 180 20.50 4.34 -12.27
N TYR A 181 20.98 3.60 -11.27
CA TYR A 181 21.53 2.26 -11.49
C TYR A 181 20.45 1.22 -11.22
N LYS A 182 19.77 0.79 -12.28
CA LYS A 182 18.70 -0.21 -12.23
C LYS A 182 19.22 -1.53 -11.66
N HIS A 183 18.54 -2.07 -10.67
CA HIS A 183 18.76 -3.42 -10.12
C HIS A 183 17.68 -4.39 -10.56
N ILE A 184 16.42 -3.94 -10.68
CA ILE A 184 15.34 -4.78 -11.19
C ILE A 184 14.32 -3.93 -11.93
N GLU A 185 13.73 -4.50 -12.97
CA GLU A 185 12.77 -3.83 -13.84
C GLU A 185 11.33 -4.04 -13.37
N ILE A 186 10.49 -3.02 -13.51
CA ILE A 186 9.04 -3.13 -13.31
C ILE A 186 8.45 -4.29 -14.12
N GLY A 187 7.55 -5.06 -13.51
CA GLY A 187 6.94 -6.23 -14.12
C GLY A 187 7.80 -7.50 -14.08
N THR A 188 9.02 -7.44 -13.56
CA THR A 188 9.84 -8.65 -13.35
C THR A 188 9.19 -9.55 -12.31
N GLU A 189 8.96 -10.82 -12.66
CA GLU A 189 8.53 -11.85 -11.73
C GLU A 189 9.76 -12.38 -10.96
N VAL A 190 9.70 -12.27 -9.63
CA VAL A 190 10.76 -12.67 -8.71
C VAL A 190 10.26 -13.83 -7.86
N SER A 191 10.94 -14.96 -7.93
CA SER A 191 10.68 -16.08 -7.03
C SER A 191 11.08 -15.69 -5.60
N VAL A 192 10.21 -15.99 -4.63
CA VAL A 192 10.48 -15.75 -3.19
C VAL A 192 11.62 -16.65 -2.69
N HIS A 193 11.91 -17.74 -3.41
CA HIS A 193 12.80 -18.81 -2.96
C HIS A 193 14.18 -18.77 -3.62
N ASP A 194 14.38 -17.86 -4.57
CA ASP A 194 15.54 -17.90 -5.43
C ASP A 194 16.49 -16.74 -5.17
N GLU A 195 17.62 -17.06 -4.54
CA GLU A 195 18.75 -16.13 -4.39
C GLU A 195 19.47 -15.86 -5.73
N GLU A 196 19.13 -16.57 -6.82
CA GLU A 196 19.64 -16.31 -8.18
C GLU A 196 18.98 -15.10 -8.83
N ASN A 197 17.75 -14.71 -8.44
CA ASN A 197 17.11 -13.48 -8.91
C ASN A 197 17.69 -12.20 -8.27
N ALA A 198 18.62 -12.36 -7.34
CA ALA A 198 19.25 -11.23 -6.71
C ALA A 198 20.29 -10.64 -7.66
N VAL A 199 20.07 -9.40 -8.04
CA VAL A 199 20.94 -8.68 -8.97
C VAL A 199 22.11 -8.11 -8.18
N GLU A 200 23.31 -8.47 -8.61
CA GLU A 200 24.57 -8.02 -8.02
C GLU A 200 25.27 -7.05 -8.96
N HIS A 201 25.59 -5.87 -8.46
CA HIS A 201 26.34 -4.86 -9.19
C HIS A 201 27.59 -4.42 -8.42
N GLU A 202 28.63 -4.08 -9.18
CA GLU A 202 29.87 -3.50 -8.67
C GLU A 202 29.74 -1.98 -8.54
N TYR A 203 30.07 -1.45 -7.36
CA TYR A 203 30.17 -0.02 -7.12
C TYR A 203 31.54 0.34 -6.56
N PHE A 204 31.90 1.60 -6.77
CA PHE A 204 33.18 2.17 -6.37
C PHE A 204 32.94 3.36 -5.46
N PRO A 205 33.75 3.53 -4.40
CA PRO A 205 33.78 4.75 -3.63
C PRO A 205 34.03 5.96 -4.54
N THR A 206 33.37 7.06 -4.23
CA THR A 206 33.51 8.32 -4.95
C THR A 206 34.91 8.92 -4.74
N THR A 207 35.48 8.75 -3.54
CA THR A 207 36.85 9.19 -3.21
C THR A 207 37.65 8.07 -2.54
N GLY A 208 38.98 8.12 -2.68
CA GLY A 208 39.87 7.08 -2.16
C GLY A 208 40.02 7.05 -0.63
N ASP A 209 39.60 8.11 0.06
CA ASP A 209 39.59 8.27 1.51
C ASP A 209 38.19 8.04 2.13
N GLN A 210 37.21 7.66 1.32
CA GLN A 210 35.82 7.48 1.75
C GLN A 210 35.71 6.32 2.75
N THR A 211 35.22 6.63 3.96
CA THR A 211 34.99 5.67 5.05
C THR A 211 33.55 5.19 5.14
N GLN A 212 32.61 5.90 4.51
CA GLN A 212 31.19 5.56 4.50
C GLN A 212 30.56 5.88 3.14
N ALA A 213 29.64 5.03 2.69
CA ALA A 213 28.72 5.30 1.60
C ALA A 213 27.27 5.26 2.08
N ILE A 214 26.41 6.00 1.38
CA ILE A 214 24.96 5.95 1.54
C ILE A 214 24.42 5.39 0.23
N LEU A 215 23.80 4.22 0.29
CA LEU A 215 23.09 3.64 -0.83
C LEU A 215 21.64 4.08 -0.75
N GLU A 216 21.28 5.09 -1.53
CA GLU A 216 19.89 5.53 -1.67
C GLU A 216 19.17 4.64 -2.67
N VAL A 217 18.11 3.96 -2.21
CA VAL A 217 17.29 3.06 -3.01
C VAL A 217 16.08 3.83 -3.54
N TYR A 218 15.89 3.81 -4.86
CA TYR A 218 14.78 4.49 -5.53
C TYR A 218 13.88 3.49 -6.25
N ALA A 219 12.60 3.85 -6.34
CA ALA A 219 11.59 3.20 -7.16
C ALA A 219 11.15 4.15 -8.26
N SER A 220 11.10 3.67 -9.50
CA SER A 220 10.65 4.43 -10.66
C SER A 220 9.44 3.77 -11.32
N THR A 221 8.49 4.60 -11.78
CA THR A 221 7.39 4.17 -12.64
C THR A 221 7.83 3.83 -14.06
N ASP A 222 9.02 4.27 -14.46
CA ASP A 222 9.57 4.03 -15.78
C ASP A 222 10.26 2.66 -15.83
N LYS A 223 10.20 2.02 -16.99
CA LYS A 223 10.78 0.70 -17.21
C LYS A 223 12.31 0.71 -17.22
N ASP A 224 12.89 1.76 -17.80
CA ASP A 224 14.34 1.91 -17.95
C ASP A 224 14.78 3.36 -17.65
N PRO A 225 14.68 3.80 -16.38
CA PRO A 225 15.09 5.14 -15.98
C PRO A 225 16.62 5.26 -16.09
N GLU A 226 17.09 6.34 -16.71
CA GLU A 226 18.52 6.66 -16.80
C GLU A 226 18.98 7.56 -15.64
N TYR A 227 18.06 8.38 -15.11
CA TYR A 227 18.34 9.40 -14.10
C TYR A 227 17.28 9.40 -13.01
N ILE A 228 17.64 9.96 -11.86
CA ILE A 228 16.69 10.27 -10.79
C ILE A 228 15.95 11.55 -11.18
N ASP A 229 14.67 11.41 -11.50
CA ASP A 229 13.77 12.50 -11.90
C ASP A 229 12.38 12.35 -11.27
N ASP A 230 11.38 13.06 -11.81
CA ASP A 230 10.02 13.08 -11.27
C ASP A 230 9.30 11.72 -11.35
N SER A 231 9.82 10.75 -12.14
CA SER A 231 9.31 9.37 -12.17
C SER A 231 9.78 8.55 -10.96
N CYS A 232 10.80 9.04 -10.24
CA CYS A 232 11.48 8.34 -9.17
C CYS A 232 11.06 8.86 -7.79
N HIS A 233 10.93 7.97 -6.83
CA HIS A 233 10.81 8.34 -5.42
C HIS A 233 11.80 7.53 -4.57
N LEU A 234 12.32 8.18 -3.52
CA LEU A 234 13.23 7.56 -2.57
C LEU A 234 12.44 6.57 -1.70
N VAL A 235 12.88 5.32 -1.70
CA VAL A 235 12.31 4.23 -0.90
C VAL A 235 13.01 4.15 0.45
N GLY A 236 14.31 4.40 0.49
CA GLY A 236 15.09 4.38 1.73
C GLY A 236 16.57 4.47 1.45
N PHE A 237 17.38 4.36 2.50
CA PHE A 237 18.83 4.37 2.36
C PHE A 237 19.53 3.41 3.32
N ILE A 238 20.69 2.91 2.90
CA ILE A 238 21.54 2.03 3.70
C ILE A 238 22.90 2.67 3.86
N LYS A 239 23.35 2.83 5.10
CA LYS A 239 24.71 3.28 5.42
C LYS A 239 25.67 2.10 5.37
N VAL A 240 26.77 2.27 4.67
CA VAL A 240 27.79 1.25 4.45
C VAL A 240 29.12 1.80 4.93
N ASP A 241 29.76 1.12 5.87
CA ASP A 241 31.15 1.43 6.22
C ASP A 241 32.10 0.86 5.16
N ILE A 242 33.02 1.68 4.67
CA ILE A 242 34.02 1.34 3.65
C ILE A 242 35.41 1.47 4.30
N ASP A 243 36.32 0.53 4.03
CA ASP A 243 37.70 0.67 4.49
C ASP A 243 38.42 1.73 3.64
N PRO A 244 38.82 2.88 4.23
CA PRO A 244 39.41 4.02 3.51
C PRO A 244 40.85 3.77 3.06
N LYS A 245 41.41 2.57 3.29
CA LYS A 245 42.79 2.25 2.93
C LYS A 245 42.93 2.01 1.42
N GLY A 246 42.75 3.08 0.65
CA GLY A 246 43.50 3.43 -0.55
C GLY A 246 43.87 2.28 -1.47
N ASP A 247 42.96 1.97 -2.38
CA ASP A 247 43.30 1.69 -3.77
C ASP A 247 42.09 2.06 -4.62
N PHE A 248 42.29 2.57 -5.84
CA PHE A 248 41.22 2.83 -6.82
C PHE A 248 40.36 1.58 -7.16
N TRP A 249 40.76 0.41 -6.64
CA TRP A 249 40.13 -0.89 -6.82
C TRP A 249 39.30 -1.35 -5.61
N ALA A 250 39.10 -0.52 -4.58
CA ALA A 250 38.15 -0.82 -3.51
C ALA A 250 36.75 -0.90 -4.12
N LYS A 251 36.28 -2.12 -4.38
CA LYS A 251 34.96 -2.41 -4.94
C LYS A 251 34.05 -2.89 -3.84
N ILE A 252 32.81 -2.42 -3.86
CA ILE A 252 31.73 -3.02 -3.09
C ILE A 252 30.80 -3.75 -4.05
N LEU A 253 30.48 -5.00 -3.72
CA LEU A 253 29.42 -5.75 -4.38
C LEU A 253 28.12 -5.45 -3.64
N VAL A 254 27.12 -4.94 -4.34
CA VAL A 254 25.79 -4.69 -3.78
C VAL A 254 24.84 -5.66 -4.45
N LYS A 255 24.33 -6.59 -3.66
CA LYS A 255 23.36 -7.61 -4.08
C LYS A 255 22.01 -7.31 -3.45
N MET A 256 20.99 -7.09 -4.27
CA MET A 256 19.63 -6.74 -3.82
C MET A 256 18.65 -7.88 -4.06
N PHE A 257 17.76 -8.11 -3.10
CA PHE A 257 16.76 -9.19 -3.13
C PHE A 257 15.36 -8.61 -3.01
N PHE A 258 14.49 -8.95 -3.97
CA PHE A 258 13.15 -8.36 -4.12
C PHE A 258 11.99 -9.34 -3.83
N GLY A 259 12.28 -10.62 -3.55
CA GLY A 259 11.23 -11.62 -3.29
C GLY A 259 10.60 -11.54 -1.89
N GLY A 260 11.19 -10.76 -0.98
CA GLY A 260 10.73 -10.60 0.40
C GLY A 260 9.54 -9.68 0.57
N THR A 261 9.20 -9.37 1.82
CA THR A 261 8.31 -8.26 2.20
C THR A 261 9.03 -6.91 2.23
N GLU A 262 10.36 -6.94 2.16
CA GLU A 262 11.29 -5.81 2.16
C GLU A 262 12.35 -6.07 1.10
N ILE A 263 13.00 -5.01 0.60
CA ILE A 263 14.18 -5.11 -0.25
C ILE A 263 15.37 -5.36 0.65
N LYS A 264 15.92 -6.58 0.61
CA LYS A 264 17.15 -6.89 1.36
C LYS A 264 18.36 -6.52 0.51
N VAL A 265 19.38 -5.99 1.17
CA VAL A 265 20.63 -5.59 0.52
C VAL A 265 21.80 -6.22 1.26
N VAL A 266 22.64 -6.92 0.52
CA VAL A 266 23.91 -7.47 1.00
C VAL A 266 25.02 -6.70 0.31
N ILE A 267 25.86 -6.05 1.11
CA ILE A 267 27.04 -5.34 0.63
C ILE A 267 28.28 -6.11 1.05
N THR A 268 29.16 -6.41 0.10
CA THR A 268 30.43 -7.09 0.35
C THR A 268 31.58 -6.19 -0.09
N ASP A 269 32.43 -5.80 0.85
CA ASP A 269 33.71 -5.15 0.54
C ASP A 269 34.66 -6.23 0.01
N VAL A 270 35.02 -6.14 -1.27
CA VAL A 270 35.82 -7.16 -1.97
C VAL A 270 37.24 -7.25 -1.40
N LYS A 271 37.75 -6.17 -0.81
CA LYS A 271 39.14 -6.12 -0.34
C LYS A 271 39.35 -6.90 0.96
N ASN A 272 38.47 -6.72 1.93
CA ASN A 272 38.59 -7.33 3.26
C ASN A 272 37.56 -8.44 3.50
N GLY A 273 36.64 -8.67 2.57
CA GLY A 273 35.56 -9.65 2.69
C GLY A 273 34.49 -9.29 3.71
N LYS A 274 34.48 -8.05 4.23
CA LYS A 274 33.49 -7.59 5.21
C LYS A 274 32.12 -7.53 4.55
N VAL A 275 31.18 -8.27 5.12
CA VAL A 275 29.78 -8.28 4.68
C VAL A 275 28.93 -7.42 5.61
N GLN A 276 28.17 -6.51 5.02
CA GLN A 276 27.16 -5.69 5.66
C GLN A 276 25.79 -6.02 5.09
N ARG A 277 24.75 -5.89 5.91
CA ARG A 277 23.37 -6.19 5.51
C ARG A 277 22.45 -5.07 5.96
N GLY A 278 21.48 -4.76 5.14
CA GLY A 278 20.38 -3.86 5.46
C GLY A 278 19.11 -4.28 4.75
N SER A 279 18.01 -3.64 5.09
CA SER A 279 16.77 -3.73 4.35
C SER A 279 16.10 -2.38 4.28
N VAL A 280 15.27 -2.20 3.25
CA VAL A 280 14.38 -1.06 3.10
C VAL A 280 12.97 -1.58 2.78
N ASP A 281 11.96 -0.98 3.39
CA ASP A 281 10.57 -1.28 3.09
C ASP A 281 10.22 -0.76 1.69
N PHE A 282 9.44 -1.51 0.92
CA PHE A 282 9.03 -1.09 -0.43
C PHE A 282 8.25 0.23 -0.49
N TRP A 283 7.76 0.72 0.66
CA TRP A 283 6.83 1.86 0.78
C TRP A 283 7.42 3.08 1.49
N GLY A 284 8.67 2.99 1.98
CA GLY A 284 9.31 4.04 2.79
C GLY A 284 8.83 4.16 4.22
#